data_AF-A0A846E3W3-F1
#
_entry.id   AF-A0A846E3W3-F1
#
_cell.length_a   1.000
_cell.length_b   1.000
_cell.length_c   1.000
_cell.angle_alpha   90.00
_cell.angle_beta   90.00
_cell.angle_gamma   90.00
#
_symmetry.space_group_name_H-M   'P 1'
#
loop_
_entity.id
_entity.type
_entity.pdbx_description
1 polymer ?
#
loop_
_entity_poly.entity_id
_entity_poly.type
_entity_poly.pdbx_seq_one_letter_code
_entity_poly.pdbx_strand_id
1 'polypeptide(L)'
;MGNGYRQNSFILGKTNVPQLLASNESDNPVYGCTVNPWNPERSPGGSSGGEAAIIAALGSCLGLGSDIGGSVRMPAHACGICSLKPTSSRLSMVGHVPLLTGQEAILAQPGPMARTVR
;
A
#
# COMPACT_ATOMS: atom_id res chain seq x y z
N MET A 1 8.92 4.31 28.73
CA MET A 1 9.75 3.23 28.19
C MET A 1 8.80 2.12 27.73
N GLY A 2 8.45 2.09 26.44
CA GLY A 2 7.43 1.17 25.92
C GLY A 2 8.02 -0.19 25.56
N ASN A 3 7.48 -1.26 26.12
CA ASN A 3 7.85 -2.63 25.80
C ASN A 3 7.58 -2.91 24.31
N GLY A 4 8.66 -3.04 23.54
CA GLY A 4 8.64 -3.36 22.12
C GLY A 4 8.34 -4.84 21.90
N TYR A 5 7.14 -5.15 21.44
CA TYR A 5 6.87 -6.41 20.77
C TYR A 5 7.62 -6.38 19.43
N ARG A 6 8.86 -6.88 19.39
CA ARG A 6 9.52 -7.23 18.13
C ARG A 6 8.81 -8.44 17.57
N GLN A 7 7.87 -8.20 16.66
CA GLN A 7 7.34 -9.27 15.85
C GLN A 7 8.42 -9.72 14.86
N ASN A 8 8.53 -11.03 14.64
CA ASN A 8 9.45 -11.58 13.68
C ASN A 8 8.92 -11.31 12.27
N SER A 9 9.42 -10.27 11.63
CA SER A 9 9.16 -9.95 10.23
C SER A 9 10.47 -9.70 9.49
N PHE A 10 10.51 -10.12 8.23
CA PHE A 10 11.63 -9.88 7.32
C PHE A 10 11.16 -8.96 6.21
N ILE A 11 11.84 -7.82 6.05
CA ILE A 11 11.52 -6.86 5.00
C ILE A 11 12.13 -7.36 3.70
N LEU A 12 11.26 -7.74 2.74
CA LEU A 12 11.69 -8.21 1.41
C LEU A 12 12.17 -7.06 0.53
N GLY A 13 11.54 -5.89 0.62
CA GLY A 13 11.87 -4.74 -0.22
C GLY A 13 10.80 -3.64 -0.16
N LYS A 14 10.84 -2.75 -1.15
CA LYS A 14 9.83 -1.72 -1.41
C LYS A 14 9.12 -2.02 -2.73
N THR A 15 7.84 -1.73 -2.81
CA THR A 15 7.05 -1.92 -4.03
C THR A 15 6.79 -0.60 -4.75
N ASN A 16 6.38 -0.72 -6.01
CA ASN A 16 6.21 0.42 -6.92
C ASN A 16 4.92 1.21 -6.63
N VAL A 17 4.97 2.51 -6.89
CA VAL A 17 3.90 3.50 -6.60
C VAL A 17 3.72 4.47 -7.77
N PRO A 18 2.60 5.19 -7.88
CA PRO A 18 2.49 6.29 -8.83
C PRO A 18 3.47 7.40 -8.51
N GLN A 19 3.80 8.20 -9.51
CA GLN A 19 4.53 9.45 -9.32
C GLN A 19 3.87 10.27 -8.19
N LEU A 20 4.64 10.56 -7.14
CA LEU A 20 4.20 11.33 -5.96
C LEU A 20 2.99 10.77 -5.19
N LEU A 21 2.63 9.50 -5.41
CA LEU A 21 1.40 8.89 -4.88
C LEU A 21 0.10 9.55 -5.38
N ALA A 22 0.18 10.37 -6.44
CA ALA A 22 -0.90 11.26 -6.87
C ALA A 22 -1.84 10.66 -7.92
N SER A 23 -1.88 9.33 -8.03
CA SER A 23 -2.75 8.59 -8.96
C SER A 23 -3.25 7.29 -8.34
N ASN A 24 -4.34 6.77 -8.90
CA ASN A 24 -4.90 5.45 -8.58
C ASN A 24 -4.33 4.34 -9.48
N GLU A 25 -3.24 4.60 -10.20
CA GLU A 25 -2.50 3.62 -11.01
C GLU A 25 -1.01 3.70 -10.64
N SER A 26 -0.38 2.55 -10.39
CA SER A 26 1.06 2.50 -10.02
C SER A 26 1.98 2.60 -11.22
N ASP A 27 2.08 3.81 -11.78
CA ASP A 27 2.96 4.18 -12.89
C ASP A 27 3.80 5.44 -12.58
N ASN A 28 5.07 5.42 -12.94
CA ASN A 28 6.00 6.53 -12.76
C ASN A 28 7.18 6.45 -13.74
N PRO A 29 7.82 7.57 -14.09
CA PRO A 29 8.95 7.60 -15.03
C PRO A 29 10.24 6.96 -14.52
N VAL A 30 10.36 6.59 -13.24
CA VAL A 30 11.58 6.03 -12.66
C VAL A 30 11.61 4.50 -12.79
N TYR A 31 10.50 3.84 -12.48
CA TYR A 31 10.36 2.39 -12.44
C TYR A 31 9.39 1.83 -13.48
N GLY A 32 8.64 2.70 -14.17
CA GLY A 32 7.61 2.33 -15.12
C GLY A 32 6.30 1.86 -14.46
N CYS A 33 5.45 1.27 -15.29
CA CYS A 33 4.10 0.85 -14.91
C CYS A 33 4.09 -0.54 -14.28
N THR A 34 3.42 -0.65 -13.13
CA THR A 34 3.08 -1.93 -12.51
C THR A 34 1.85 -2.50 -13.21
N VAL A 35 1.89 -3.76 -13.62
CA VAL A 35 0.75 -4.45 -14.24
C VAL A 35 0.01 -5.35 -13.24
N ASN A 36 -1.27 -5.60 -13.51
CA ASN A 36 -2.08 -6.51 -12.70
C ASN A 36 -1.65 -7.97 -12.92
N PRO A 37 -1.40 -8.77 -11.86
CA PRO A 37 -0.95 -10.15 -12.01
C PRO A 37 -2.00 -11.09 -12.64
N TRP A 38 -3.27 -10.72 -12.63
CA TRP A 38 -4.35 -11.50 -13.27
C TRP A 38 -4.45 -11.24 -14.78
N ASN A 39 -4.05 -10.05 -15.23
CA ASN A 39 -4.02 -9.67 -16.64
C ASN A 39 -3.07 -8.48 -16.85
N PRO A 40 -1.96 -8.66 -17.59
CA PRO A 40 -0.97 -7.59 -17.83
C PRO A 40 -1.50 -6.33 -18.54
N GLU A 41 -2.64 -6.42 -19.23
CA GLU A 41 -3.31 -5.28 -19.89
C GLU A 41 -4.16 -4.44 -18.92
N ARG A 42 -4.20 -4.81 -17.63
CA ARG A 42 -5.00 -4.11 -16.60
C ARG A 42 -4.11 -3.47 -15.55
N SER A 43 -4.61 -2.38 -14.97
CA SER A 43 -3.99 -1.73 -13.82
C SER A 43 -4.16 -2.58 -12.55
N PRO A 44 -3.15 -2.67 -11.67
CA PRO A 44 -3.27 -3.24 -10.33
C PRO A 44 -3.95 -2.26 -9.35
N GLY A 45 -4.30 -1.05 -9.80
CA GLY A 45 -4.75 0.06 -8.96
C GLY A 45 -3.57 0.82 -8.33
N GLY A 46 -3.88 1.68 -7.36
CA GLY A 46 -2.90 2.56 -6.72
C GLY A 46 -3.50 3.36 -5.57
N SER A 47 -2.68 4.08 -4.78
CA SER A 47 -1.23 4.22 -4.98
C SER A 47 -0.39 3.00 -4.54
N SER A 48 -0.95 2.08 -3.76
CA SER A 48 -0.26 0.85 -3.30
C SER A 48 -0.39 -0.34 -4.27
N GLY A 49 -0.36 -0.08 -5.59
CA GLY A 49 -0.55 -1.10 -6.61
C GLY A 49 0.57 -2.14 -6.65
N GLY A 50 1.82 -1.74 -6.39
CA GLY A 50 2.94 -2.67 -6.27
C GLY A 50 2.76 -3.69 -5.14
N GLU A 51 2.29 -3.25 -3.96
CA GLU A 51 1.96 -4.14 -2.84
C GLU A 51 0.87 -5.14 -3.22
N ALA A 52 -0.22 -4.65 -3.82
CA ALA A 52 -1.32 -5.54 -4.20
C ALA A 52 -0.90 -6.57 -5.24
N ALA A 53 -0.13 -6.14 -6.25
CA ALA A 53 0.37 -7.02 -7.31
C ALA A 53 1.28 -8.12 -6.75
N ILE A 54 2.28 -7.79 -5.90
CA ILE A 54 3.20 -8.79 -5.36
C ILE A 54 2.51 -9.78 -4.40
N ILE A 55 1.55 -9.32 -3.60
CA ILE A 55 0.80 -10.19 -2.69
C ILE A 55 -0.12 -11.14 -3.46
N ALA A 56 -0.80 -10.63 -4.49
CA ALA A 56 -1.66 -11.43 -5.37
C ALA A 56 -0.85 -12.45 -6.17
N ALA A 57 0.36 -12.08 -6.63
CA ALA A 57 1.31 -12.97 -7.29
C ALA A 57 2.02 -13.96 -6.34
N LEU A 58 1.63 -14.01 -5.05
CA LEU A 58 2.22 -14.87 -4.01
C LEU A 58 3.69 -14.57 -3.69
N GLY A 59 4.24 -13.44 -4.14
CA GLY A 59 5.61 -13.00 -3.85
C GLY A 59 5.80 -12.42 -2.45
N SER A 60 4.70 -12.00 -1.79
CA SER A 60 4.68 -11.64 -0.37
C SER A 60 3.42 -12.17 0.32
N CYS A 61 3.51 -12.51 1.60
CA CYS A 61 2.36 -12.90 2.42
C CYS A 61 1.66 -11.71 3.10
N LEU A 62 2.37 -10.59 3.29
CA LEU A 62 1.90 -9.41 3.98
C LEU A 62 2.59 -8.17 3.39
N GLY A 63 1.84 -7.09 3.25
CA GLY A 63 2.35 -5.79 2.82
C GLY A 63 1.79 -4.64 3.66
N LEU A 64 2.44 -3.49 3.52
CA LEU A 64 2.02 -2.23 4.13
C LEU A 64 1.96 -1.15 3.07
N GLY A 65 0.79 -0.50 2.96
CA GLY A 65 0.59 0.69 2.15
C GLY A 65 0.04 1.85 2.98
N SER A 66 -0.27 2.97 2.33
CA SER A 66 -0.96 4.11 2.94
C SER A 66 -2.23 4.45 2.16
N ASP A 67 -3.24 4.98 2.86
CA ASP A 67 -4.55 5.28 2.27
C ASP A 67 -5.08 6.60 2.86
N ILE A 68 -5.26 7.59 1.97
CA ILE A 68 -5.96 8.85 2.23
C ILE A 68 -7.31 8.89 1.51
N GLY A 69 -7.38 8.33 0.31
CA GLY A 69 -8.56 8.36 -0.57
C GLY A 69 -8.93 7.01 -1.19
N GLY A 70 -8.27 5.91 -0.81
CA GLY A 70 -8.49 4.58 -1.39
C GLY A 70 -7.24 3.76 -1.61
N SER A 71 -6.05 4.32 -1.34
CA SER A 71 -4.79 3.79 -1.88
C SER A 71 -4.33 2.41 -1.40
N VAL A 72 -4.96 1.80 -0.39
CA VAL A 72 -4.78 0.36 -0.10
C VAL A 72 -6.01 -0.46 -0.51
N ARG A 73 -7.20 0.13 -0.44
CA ARG A 73 -8.49 -0.53 -0.76
C ARG A 73 -8.72 -0.74 -2.25
N MET A 74 -8.45 0.28 -3.05
CA MET A 74 -8.53 0.27 -4.52
C MET A 74 -7.63 -0.81 -5.14
N PRO A 75 -6.31 -0.84 -4.85
CA PRO A 75 -5.46 -1.87 -5.43
C PRO A 75 -5.75 -3.27 -4.88
N ALA A 76 -6.15 -3.38 -3.60
CA ALA A 76 -6.61 -4.65 -3.06
C ALA A 76 -7.85 -5.20 -3.78
N HIS A 77 -8.82 -4.32 -4.09
CA HIS A 77 -9.99 -4.68 -4.90
C HIS A 77 -9.57 -5.12 -6.31
N ALA A 78 -8.72 -4.36 -6.98
CA ALA A 78 -8.28 -4.65 -8.36
C ALA A 78 -7.46 -5.94 -8.47
N CYS A 79 -6.68 -6.28 -7.43
CA CYS A 79 -5.84 -7.48 -7.40
C CYS A 79 -6.45 -8.65 -6.62
N GLY A 80 -7.69 -8.54 -6.15
CA GLY A 80 -8.38 -9.65 -5.47
C GLY A 80 -7.77 -10.08 -4.13
N ILE A 81 -7.28 -9.12 -3.33
CA ILE A 81 -6.73 -9.38 -1.99
C ILE A 81 -7.49 -8.58 -0.91
N CYS A 82 -7.20 -8.84 0.36
CA CYS A 82 -7.74 -8.11 1.49
C CYS A 82 -6.88 -6.88 1.83
N SER A 83 -7.53 -5.82 2.32
CA SER A 83 -6.86 -4.68 2.94
C SER A 83 -7.71 -4.08 4.04
N LEU A 84 -7.07 -3.32 4.93
CA LEU A 84 -7.74 -2.54 5.95
C LEU A 84 -7.18 -1.12 5.92
N LYS A 85 -8.07 -0.12 5.83
CA LYS A 85 -7.76 1.26 6.19
C LYS A 85 -8.22 1.50 7.63
N PRO A 86 -7.32 1.57 8.61
CA PRO A 86 -7.71 1.78 10.00
C PRO A 86 -8.34 3.16 10.22
N THR A 87 -8.90 3.34 11.42
CA THR A 87 -9.23 4.67 11.96
C THR A 87 -7.99 5.56 11.93
N SER A 88 -8.17 6.85 11.66
CA SER A 88 -7.11 7.85 11.74
C SER A 88 -6.31 7.73 13.03
N SER A 89 -4.99 7.87 12.92
CA SER A 89 -4.05 7.82 14.06
C SER A 89 -4.00 6.50 14.83
N ARG A 90 -4.62 5.42 14.33
CA ARG A 90 -4.55 4.09 14.96
C ARG A 90 -3.13 3.48 14.90
N LEU A 91 -2.39 3.80 13.85
CA LEU A 91 -1.02 3.35 13.63
C LEU A 91 -0.11 4.58 13.42
N SER A 92 1.14 4.45 13.85
CA SER A 92 2.13 5.52 13.72
C SER A 92 2.47 5.80 12.25
N MET A 93 2.58 7.08 11.92
CA MET A 93 3.03 7.58 10.61
C MET A 93 4.47 8.12 10.67
N VAL A 94 5.20 7.89 11.76
CA VAL A 94 6.61 8.31 11.88
C VAL A 94 7.43 7.67 10.77
N GLY A 95 8.17 8.49 10.02
CA GLY A 95 8.97 8.07 8.86
C GLY A 95 8.20 8.00 7.53
N HIS A 96 6.87 8.22 7.54
CA HIS A 96 6.11 8.38 6.30
C HIS A 96 6.35 9.77 5.69
N VAL A 97 6.55 9.84 4.38
CA VAL A 97 6.80 11.08 3.65
C VAL A 97 5.51 11.47 2.89
N PRO A 98 4.74 12.47 3.37
CA PRO A 98 3.53 12.91 2.71
C PRO A 98 3.83 13.75 1.47
N LEU A 99 2.88 13.81 0.54
CA LEU A 99 2.93 14.73 -0.60
C LEU A 99 2.79 16.20 -0.14
N LEU A 100 1.86 16.45 0.79
CA LEU A 100 1.56 17.78 1.32
C LEU A 100 1.75 17.77 2.84
N THR A 101 2.88 18.31 3.29
CA THR A 101 3.17 18.46 4.73
C THR A 101 2.18 19.43 5.37
N GLY A 102 1.60 19.06 6.52
CA GLY A 102 0.66 19.90 7.26
C GLY A 102 -0.81 19.79 6.86
N GLN A 103 -1.16 18.89 5.92
CA GLN A 103 -2.57 18.58 5.65
C GLN A 103 -3.16 17.72 6.77
N GLU A 104 -4.17 18.25 7.45
CA GLU A 104 -4.83 17.60 8.60
C GLU A 104 -6.32 17.33 8.39
N ALA A 105 -6.95 17.91 7.36
CA ALA A 105 -8.39 17.76 7.12
C ALA A 105 -8.79 16.31 6.77
N ILE A 106 -7.96 15.64 5.96
CA ILE A 106 -8.11 14.23 5.61
C ILE A 106 -6.75 13.57 5.83
N LEU A 107 -6.65 12.77 6.89
CA LEU A 107 -5.40 12.11 7.25
C LEU A 107 -5.20 10.85 6.40
N ALA A 108 -3.96 10.62 5.96
CA ALA A 108 -3.55 9.32 5.44
C ALA A 108 -3.36 8.34 6.61
N GLN A 109 -3.73 7.07 6.43
CA GLN A 109 -3.47 6.00 7.40
C GLN A 109 -2.63 4.90 6.78
N PRO A 110 -1.65 4.32 7.50
CA PRO A 110 -0.99 3.12 7.04
C PRO A 110 -1.94 1.94 7.25
N GLY A 111 -1.96 1.02 6.28
CA GLY A 111 -2.91 -0.09 6.24
C GLY A 111 -2.25 -1.41 5.84
N PRO A 112 -2.54 -2.52 6.53
CA PRO A 112 -2.07 -3.83 6.12
C PRO A 112 -2.82 -4.33 4.88
N MET A 113 -2.11 -5.07 4.05
CA MET A 113 -2.63 -5.76 2.86
C MET A 113 -2.19 -7.22 2.91
N ALA A 114 -3.10 -8.15 2.67
CA ALA A 114 -2.86 -9.59 2.77
C ALA A 114 -3.90 -10.38 1.97
N ARG A 115 -3.71 -11.69 1.79
CA ARG A 115 -4.71 -12.56 1.12
C ARG A 115 -5.87 -13.00 2.01
N THR A 116 -5.73 -12.84 3.32
CA THR A 116 -6.74 -13.25 4.31
C THR A 116 -6.87 -12.19 5.39
N VAL A 117 -8.04 -12.15 6.04
CA VAL A 117 -8.34 -11.23 7.15
C VAL A 117 -7.83 -11.74 8.50
N ARG A 118 -7.61 -13.06 8.62
CA ARG A 118 -7.20 -13.74 9.86
C ARG A 118 -5.77 -13.41 10.27
#